data_AF-A0A1Y2DU26-F1
#
_entry.id   AF-A0A1Y2DU26-F1
#
_cell.length_a   1.000
_cell.length_b   1.000
_cell.length_c   1.000
_cell.angle_alpha   90.00
_cell.angle_beta   90.00
_cell.angle_gamma   90.00
#
_symmetry.space_group_name_H-M   'P 1'
#
loop_
_entity.id
_entity.type
_entity.pdbx_description
1 polymer ?
#
loop_
_entity_poly.entity_id
_entity_poly.type
_entity_poly.pdbx_seq_one_letter_code
_entity_poly.pdbx_strand_id
1 'polypeptide(L)'
;MTEQYEYFLKNMSVRNPFETECNSDSTIFTIWFGITDIIDKMLSGANTMDDTFNEEIDTKDINSMFNIVQGMYVNGTRKFLFFYVPPIDKAPFNSFYPILRSPEDIVKFNEILKSFVEDFKELYPGTNIFIYNSYNEFHYNL
;
A
#
# COMPACT_ATOMS: atom_id res chain seq x y z
N MET A 1 -1.51 -8.06 -4.91
CA MET A 1 -0.59 -7.35 -5.83
C MET A 1 0.29 -8.29 -6.68
N THR A 2 0.41 -9.58 -6.36
CA THR A 2 1.33 -10.52 -7.06
C THR A 2 1.12 -10.60 -8.57
N GLU A 3 -0.11 -10.78 -9.05
CA GLU A 3 -0.38 -10.86 -10.50
C GLU A 3 0.00 -9.55 -11.23
N GLN A 4 -0.29 -8.39 -10.62
CA GLN A 4 0.09 -7.08 -11.16
C GLN A 4 1.62 -6.96 -11.29
N TYR A 5 2.35 -7.52 -10.33
CA TYR A 5 3.81 -7.57 -10.38
C TYR A 5 4.34 -8.53 -11.45
N GLU A 6 3.70 -9.68 -11.69
CA GLU A 6 4.06 -10.57 -12.79
C GLU A 6 3.87 -9.87 -14.15
N TYR A 7 2.78 -9.12 -14.31
CA TYR A 7 2.58 -8.26 -15.48
C TYR A 7 3.66 -7.19 -15.60
N PHE A 8 4.06 -6.56 -14.49
CA PHE A 8 5.18 -5.62 -14.48
C PHE A 8 6.47 -6.31 -14.95
N LEU A 9 6.85 -7.45 -14.40
CA LEU A 9 8.07 -8.16 -14.79
C LEU A 9 8.06 -8.55 -16.27
N LYS A 10 6.91 -9.02 -16.77
CA LYS A 10 6.75 -9.40 -18.17
C LYS A 10 6.96 -8.23 -19.12
N ASN A 11 6.51 -7.02 -18.76
CA ASN A 11 6.40 -5.91 -19.70
C ASN A 11 7.37 -4.74 -19.43
N MET A 12 7.89 -4.59 -18.21
CA MET A 12 8.58 -3.38 -17.76
C MET A 12 9.96 -3.65 -17.13
N SER A 13 10.40 -4.92 -17.06
CA SER A 13 11.76 -5.26 -16.62
C SER A 13 12.81 -4.89 -17.67
N VAL A 14 14.09 -4.88 -17.26
CA VAL A 14 15.30 -4.35 -17.95
C VAL A 14 15.68 -5.06 -19.28
N ARG A 15 14.71 -5.62 -20.01
CA ARG A 15 14.91 -6.31 -21.30
C ARG A 15 13.71 -6.17 -22.24
N ASN A 16 12.72 -5.34 -21.91
CA ASN A 16 11.48 -5.19 -22.67
C ASN A 16 11.47 -3.85 -23.43
N PRO A 17 10.87 -3.74 -24.63
CA PRO A 17 10.76 -2.49 -25.40
C PRO A 17 10.30 -1.24 -24.63
N PHE A 18 9.61 -1.38 -23.48
CA PHE A 18 9.27 -0.25 -22.62
C PHE A 18 10.44 0.27 -21.77
N GLU A 19 11.62 -0.36 -21.76
CA GLU A 19 12.81 0.08 -21.01
C GLU A 19 13.23 1.52 -21.37
N THR A 20 13.07 1.92 -22.64
CA THR A 20 13.42 3.27 -23.10
C THR A 20 12.34 4.31 -22.77
N GLU A 21 11.07 3.90 -22.61
CA GLU A 21 9.93 4.79 -22.32
C GLU A 21 9.66 4.90 -20.81
N CYS A 22 9.74 3.77 -20.10
CA CYS A 22 9.56 3.60 -18.67
C CYS A 22 10.90 3.30 -18.01
N ASN A 23 11.68 4.35 -17.77
CA ASN A 23 12.91 4.28 -17.00
C ASN A 23 12.72 4.96 -15.63
N SER A 24 13.71 4.77 -14.74
CA SER A 24 13.75 5.37 -13.40
C SER A 24 13.58 6.89 -13.38
N ASP A 25 13.89 7.54 -14.50
CA ASP A 25 13.98 8.98 -14.59
C ASP A 25 12.66 9.59 -15.08
N SER A 26 11.87 8.84 -15.86
CA SER A 26 10.61 9.31 -16.44
C SER A 26 9.34 8.82 -15.73
N THR A 27 9.43 7.77 -14.89
CA THR A 27 8.23 7.08 -14.38
C THR A 27 8.09 7.12 -12.86
N ILE A 28 6.86 7.34 -12.38
CA ILE A 28 6.47 7.17 -10.98
C ILE A 28 5.53 5.97 -10.89
N PHE A 29 5.86 5.01 -10.04
CA PHE A 29 5.00 3.87 -9.76
C PHE A 29 4.11 4.18 -8.57
N THR A 30 2.81 4.14 -8.80
CA THR A 30 1.81 4.40 -7.77
C THR A 30 1.33 3.10 -7.16
N ILE A 31 1.32 3.05 -5.83
CA ILE A 31 0.90 1.88 -5.05
C ILE A 31 -0.21 2.33 -4.11
N TRP A 32 -1.40 1.78 -4.31
CA TRP A 32 -2.54 1.96 -3.44
C TRP A 32 -3.09 0.57 -3.09
N PHE A 33 -2.80 0.13 -1.87
CA PHE A 33 -2.96 -1.25 -1.41
C PHE A 33 -3.53 -1.25 0.01
N GLY A 34 -4.22 -2.32 0.42
CA GLY A 34 -4.69 -2.52 1.79
C GLY A 34 -6.19 -2.24 2.04
N ILE A 35 -6.90 -1.53 1.15
CA ILE A 35 -8.33 -1.25 1.35
C ILE A 35 -9.13 -2.55 1.47
N THR A 36 -8.96 -3.46 0.52
CA THR A 36 -9.71 -4.72 0.49
C THR A 36 -9.30 -5.63 1.64
N ASP A 37 -8.00 -5.67 1.96
CA ASP A 37 -7.42 -6.52 3.00
C ASP A 37 -7.96 -6.12 4.38
N ILE A 38 -8.00 -4.82 4.70
CA ILE A 38 -8.61 -4.30 5.94
C ILE A 38 -10.11 -4.60 5.98
N ILE A 39 -10.85 -4.36 4.89
CA ILE A 39 -12.29 -4.65 4.84
C ILE A 39 -12.55 -6.14 5.10
N ASP A 40 -11.79 -7.03 4.48
CA ASP A 40 -11.92 -8.48 4.66
C ASP A 40 -11.56 -8.91 6.10
N LYS A 41 -10.49 -8.34 6.67
CA LYS A 41 -10.11 -8.53 8.09
C LYS A 41 -11.25 -8.12 9.04
N MET A 42 -11.87 -6.97 8.80
CA MET A 42 -12.97 -6.47 9.63
C MET A 42 -14.27 -7.29 9.46
N LEU A 43 -14.59 -7.71 8.23
CA LEU A 43 -15.82 -8.48 7.96
C LEU A 43 -15.72 -9.95 8.37
N SER A 44 -14.52 -10.53 8.36
CA SER A 44 -14.26 -11.89 8.85
C SER A 44 -14.27 -12.01 10.38
N GLY A 45 -14.33 -10.88 11.09
CA GLY A 45 -14.25 -10.82 12.55
C GLY A 45 -12.84 -11.02 13.09
N ALA A 46 -11.81 -11.05 12.23
CA ALA A 46 -10.41 -11.11 12.66
C ALA A 46 -10.04 -9.89 13.53
N ASN A 47 -10.65 -8.74 13.29
CA ASN A 47 -10.49 -7.54 14.12
C ASN A 47 -11.03 -7.68 15.57
N THR A 48 -11.77 -8.74 15.88
CA THR A 48 -12.19 -9.04 17.27
C THR A 48 -11.16 -9.86 18.05
N MET A 49 -10.06 -10.25 17.40
CA MET A 49 -8.89 -10.84 18.05
C MET A 49 -8.02 -9.78 18.72
N ASP A 50 -7.08 -10.22 19.55
CA ASP A 50 -6.13 -9.35 20.27
C ASP A 50 -5.42 -8.37 19.33
N ASP A 51 -5.14 -7.16 19.80
CA ASP A 51 -4.56 -6.06 19.02
C ASP A 51 -3.24 -6.47 18.34
N THR A 52 -2.44 -7.29 19.02
CA THR A 52 -1.18 -7.85 18.48
C THR A 52 -1.41 -8.72 17.24
N PHE A 53 -2.49 -9.50 17.21
CA PHE A 53 -2.80 -10.37 16.07
C PHE A 53 -3.19 -9.55 14.83
N ASN A 54 -3.93 -8.45 15.03
CA ASN A 54 -4.32 -7.55 13.94
C ASN A 54 -3.09 -6.83 13.33
N GLU A 55 -2.18 -6.38 14.19
CA GLU A 55 -0.92 -5.76 13.77
C GLU A 55 -0.02 -6.74 13.00
N GLU A 56 0.05 -8.00 13.41
CA GLU A 56 0.81 -9.05 12.72
C GLU A 56 0.27 -9.31 11.29
N ILE A 57 -1.06 -9.33 11.11
CA ILE A 57 -1.68 -9.48 9.79
C ILE A 57 -1.31 -8.29 8.89
N ASP A 58 -1.54 -7.06 9.37
CA ASP A 58 -1.26 -5.85 8.59
C ASP A 58 0.24 -5.76 8.22
N THR A 59 1.12 -6.09 9.17
CA THR A 59 2.57 -6.16 8.96
C THR A 59 2.93 -7.18 7.90
N LYS A 60 2.30 -8.35 7.90
CA LYS A 60 2.55 -9.41 6.89
C LYS A 60 2.10 -8.97 5.50
N ASP A 61 0.97 -8.30 5.38
CA ASP A 61 0.44 -7.82 4.11
C ASP A 61 1.32 -6.70 3.53
N ILE A 62 1.70 -5.73 4.38
CA ILE A 62 2.62 -4.65 4.01
C ILE A 62 4.01 -5.21 3.67
N ASN A 63 4.54 -6.15 4.43
CA ASN A 63 5.81 -6.81 4.11
C ASN A 63 5.75 -7.52 2.74
N SER A 64 4.64 -8.21 2.44
CA SER A 64 4.43 -8.84 1.14
C SER A 64 4.39 -7.81 0.01
N MET A 65 3.78 -6.64 0.24
CA MET A 65 3.82 -5.51 -0.69
C MET A 65 5.26 -5.00 -0.89
N PHE A 66 6.03 -4.81 0.17
CA PHE A 66 7.40 -4.30 0.09
C PHE A 66 8.39 -5.29 -0.53
N ASN A 67 8.17 -6.60 -0.41
CA ASN A 67 8.93 -7.60 -1.17
C ASN A 67 8.78 -7.40 -2.69
N ILE A 68 7.58 -7.02 -3.15
CA ILE A 68 7.34 -6.68 -4.55
C ILE A 68 8.02 -5.34 -4.90
N VAL A 69 7.91 -4.32 -4.05
CA VAL A 69 8.56 -3.00 -4.26
C VAL A 69 10.08 -3.16 -4.37
N GLN A 70 10.69 -3.99 -3.52
CA GLN A 70 12.09 -4.37 -3.62
C GLN A 70 12.39 -5.02 -4.97
N GLY A 71 11.55 -5.95 -5.41
CA GLY A 71 11.67 -6.56 -6.73
C GLY A 71 11.61 -5.54 -7.88
N MET A 72 10.70 -4.57 -7.81
CA MET A 72 10.61 -3.46 -8.76
C MET A 72 11.87 -2.58 -8.73
N TYR A 73 12.41 -2.31 -7.54
CA TYR A 73 13.68 -1.60 -7.37
C TYR A 73 14.86 -2.36 -8.01
N VAL A 74 14.96 -3.67 -7.80
CA VAL A 74 15.98 -4.51 -8.44
C VAL A 74 15.87 -4.45 -9.97
N ASN A 75 14.65 -4.28 -10.51
CA ASN A 75 14.38 -4.10 -11.93
C ASN A 75 14.49 -2.64 -12.42
N GLY A 76 15.13 -1.76 -11.66
CA GLY A 76 15.45 -0.40 -12.09
C GLY A 76 14.45 0.68 -11.69
N THR A 77 13.35 0.34 -11.01
CA THR A 77 12.40 1.36 -10.53
C THR A 77 13.03 2.20 -9.42
N ARG A 78 12.84 3.53 -9.46
CA ARG A 78 13.40 4.43 -8.43
C ARG A 78 12.38 5.38 -7.80
N LYS A 79 11.25 5.66 -8.44
CA LYS A 79 10.26 6.63 -7.94
C LYS A 79 8.95 5.93 -7.59
N PHE A 80 8.54 6.06 -6.33
CA PHE A 80 7.32 5.43 -5.81
C PHE A 80 6.41 6.45 -5.15
N LEU A 81 5.10 6.30 -5.35
CA LEU A 81 4.07 7.07 -4.66
C LEU A 81 3.13 6.09 -3.96
N PHE A 82 3.13 6.11 -2.64
CA PHE A 82 2.21 5.34 -1.82
C PHE A 82 1.00 6.20 -1.44
N PHE A 83 -0.16 5.57 -1.33
CA PHE A 83 -1.36 6.20 -0.82
C PHE A 83 -1.72 5.57 0.53
N TYR A 84 -2.09 6.40 1.50
CA TYR A 84 -2.78 5.90 2.67
C TYR A 84 -4.13 5.28 2.30
N VAL A 85 -4.54 4.28 3.07
CA VAL A 85 -5.92 3.81 3.03
C VAL A 85 -6.81 4.98 3.46
N PRO A 86 -7.83 5.36 2.65
CA PRO A 86 -8.74 6.45 2.99
C PRO A 86 -9.66 6.06 4.17
N PRO A 87 -10.35 7.02 4.81
CA PRO A 87 -11.41 6.75 5.79
C PRO A 87 -12.53 5.94 5.16
N ILE A 88 -12.45 4.61 5.28
CA ILE A 88 -13.50 3.72 4.79
C ILE A 88 -14.79 3.93 5.59
N ASP A 89 -14.70 4.37 6.86
CA ASP A 89 -15.81 4.69 7.76
C ASP A 89 -16.83 5.65 7.13
N LYS A 90 -16.37 6.55 6.25
CA LYS A 90 -17.17 7.54 5.52
C LYS A 90 -17.80 7.03 4.22
N ALA A 91 -17.46 5.82 3.75
CA ALA A 91 -18.00 5.30 2.50
C ALA A 91 -19.50 5.00 2.64
N PRO A 92 -20.35 5.30 1.62
CA PRO A 92 -21.79 5.00 1.67
C PRO A 92 -22.12 3.54 1.96
N PHE A 93 -21.24 2.62 1.55
CA PHE A 93 -21.34 1.18 1.80
C PHE A 93 -21.39 0.82 3.29
N ASN A 94 -20.83 1.64 4.18
CA ASN A 94 -20.82 1.38 5.62
C ASN A 94 -22.18 1.59 6.32
N SER A 95 -23.17 2.11 5.59
CA SER A 95 -24.57 2.03 6.05
C SER A 95 -25.02 0.58 6.24
N PHE A 96 -24.45 -0.37 5.49
CA PHE A 96 -24.78 -1.80 5.54
C PHE A 96 -23.91 -2.61 6.52
N TYR A 97 -22.75 -2.09 6.91
CA TYR A 97 -21.76 -2.82 7.74
C TYR A 97 -21.27 -1.97 8.92
N PRO A 98 -21.97 -2.00 10.08
CA PRO A 98 -21.60 -1.19 11.24
C PRO A 98 -20.18 -1.41 11.76
N ILE A 99 -19.62 -2.62 11.57
CA ILE A 99 -18.26 -2.95 12.00
C ILE A 99 -17.18 -2.13 11.27
N LEU A 100 -17.45 -1.68 10.04
CA LEU A 100 -16.52 -0.88 9.23
C LEU A 100 -16.45 0.61 9.65
N ARG A 101 -17.16 1.00 10.72
CA ARG A 101 -17.21 2.39 11.19
C ARG A 101 -16.10 2.78 12.15
N SER A 102 -15.32 1.83 12.66
CA SER A 102 -14.14 2.15 13.47
C SER A 102 -12.97 2.53 12.56
N PRO A 103 -12.37 3.72 12.72
CA PRO A 103 -11.22 4.13 11.92
C PRO A 103 -9.89 3.55 12.43
N GLU A 104 -9.88 2.89 13.60
CA GLU A 104 -8.65 2.49 14.30
C GLU A 104 -7.78 1.55 13.47
N ASP A 105 -8.37 0.54 12.84
CA ASP A 105 -7.65 -0.41 11.97
C ASP A 105 -6.99 0.30 10.77
N ILE A 106 -7.64 1.34 10.23
CA ILE A 106 -7.12 2.13 9.11
C ILE A 106 -5.92 2.98 9.55
N VAL A 107 -6.04 3.63 10.72
CA VAL A 107 -4.98 4.47 11.28
C VAL A 107 -3.75 3.61 11.57
N LYS A 108 -3.93 2.46 12.25
CA LYS A 108 -2.84 1.51 12.54
C LYS A 108 -2.18 1.03 11.25
N PHE A 109 -2.94 0.61 10.24
CA PHE A 109 -2.38 0.18 8.96
C PHE A 109 -1.56 1.29 8.28
N ASN A 110 -2.07 2.54 8.27
CA ASN A 110 -1.36 3.68 7.69
C ASN A 110 -0.07 4.02 8.45
N GLU A 111 -0.03 3.84 9.77
CA GLU A 111 1.18 4.00 10.59
C GLU A 111 2.22 2.93 10.26
N ILE A 112 1.81 1.66 10.14
CA ILE A 112 2.70 0.56 9.73
C ILE A 112 3.25 0.84 8.31
N LEU A 113 2.39 1.24 7.38
CA LEU A 113 2.80 1.59 6.01
C LEU A 113 3.85 2.71 6.02
N LYS A 114 3.63 3.75 6.83
CA LYS A 114 4.59 4.85 6.99
C LYS A 114 5.94 4.34 7.48
N SER A 115 5.95 3.48 8.51
CA SER A 115 7.20 2.89 9.04
C SER A 115 7.96 2.13 7.95
N PHE A 116 7.29 1.24 7.21
CA PHE A 116 7.93 0.49 6.13
C PHE A 116 8.46 1.38 5.00
N VAL A 117 7.76 2.48 4.67
CA VAL A 117 8.27 3.46 3.69
C VAL A 117 9.53 4.14 4.22
N GLU A 118 9.58 4.51 5.50
CA GLU A 118 10.76 5.13 6.12
C GLU A 118 11.95 4.15 6.11
N ASP A 119 11.74 2.90 6.52
CA ASP A 119 12.76 1.85 6.50
C ASP A 119 13.27 1.56 5.08
N PHE A 120 12.36 1.51 4.09
CA PHE A 120 12.74 1.26 2.70
C PHE A 120 13.55 2.41 2.11
N LYS A 121 13.24 3.67 2.46
CA LYS A 121 14.06 4.83 2.05
C LYS A 121 15.48 4.74 2.59
N GLU A 122 15.64 4.32 3.85
CA GLU A 122 16.94 4.15 4.48
C GLU A 122 17.75 3.03 3.81
N LEU A 123 17.11 1.89 3.56
CA LEU A 123 17.75 0.73 2.91
C LEU A 123 18.09 0.98 1.43
N TYR A 124 17.35 1.84 0.73
CA TYR A 124 17.48 2.11 -0.69
C TYR A 124 17.62 3.61 -1.00
N PRO A 125 18.77 4.24 -0.68
CA PRO A 125 18.97 5.70 -0.76
C PRO A 125 18.89 6.30 -2.17
N GLY A 126 18.88 5.46 -3.22
CA GLY A 126 18.66 5.89 -4.61
C GLY A 126 17.18 6.04 -5.00
N THR A 127 16.26 5.84 -4.05
CA THR A 127 14.83 5.94 -4.30
C THR A 127 14.29 7.34 -3.99
N ASN A 128 13.24 7.72 -4.70
CA ASN A 128 12.44 8.90 -4.38
C ASN A 128 11.01 8.44 -4.07
N ILE A 129 10.64 8.49 -2.79
CA ILE A 129 9.40 7.89 -2.31
C ILE A 129 8.55 8.93 -1.60
N PHE A 130 7.31 9.06 -2.05
CA PHE A 130 6.30 9.91 -1.45
C PHE A 130 5.18 9.08 -0.86
N ILE A 131 4.56 9.60 0.20
CA ILE A 131 3.27 9.11 0.69
C ILE A 131 2.28 10.25 0.52
N TYR A 132 1.20 10.00 -0.22
CA TYR A 132 0.05 10.89 -0.28
C TYR A 132 -0.93 10.54 0.84
N ASN A 133 -1.26 11.53 1.66
CA ASN A 133 -2.18 11.38 2.78
C ASN A 133 -3.64 11.47 2.33
N SER A 134 -4.06 10.48 1.53
CA SER A 134 -5.45 10.30 1.12
C SER A 134 -6.39 10.18 2.31
N TYR A 135 -5.95 9.65 3.44
CA TYR A 135 -6.77 9.56 4.64
C TYR A 135 -7.32 10.93 5.06
N ASN A 136 -6.45 11.92 5.24
CA ASN A 136 -6.87 13.27 5.60
C ASN A 136 -7.68 13.94 4.48
N GLU A 137 -7.28 13.76 3.22
CA GLU A 137 -7.95 14.41 2.07
C GLU A 137 -9.41 14.00 1.94
N PHE A 138 -9.71 12.72 2.10
CA PHE A 138 -11.10 12.25 2.13
C PHE A 138 -11.81 12.53 3.46
N HIS A 139 -11.07 12.82 4.53
CA HIS A 139 -11.67 13.25 5.79
C HIS A 139 -12.15 14.71 5.72
N TYR A 140 -11.46 15.61 5.01
CA TYR A 140 -11.84 17.02 4.89
C TYR A 140 -12.88 17.31 3.80
N ASN A 141 -12.91 16.51 2.74
CA ASN A 141 -13.73 16.79 1.55
C ASN A 141 -15.04 15.96 1.47
N LEU A 142 -15.35 15.15 2.48
CA LEU A 142 -16.59 14.36 2.64
C LEU A 142 -17.18 14.58 4.04
#